data_AF-A0AAU1Z4X8-F1
#
_entry.id   AF-A0AAU1Z4X8-F1
#
_cell.length_a   1.000
_cell.length_b   1.000
_cell.length_c   1.000
_cell.angle_alpha   90.00
_cell.angle_beta   90.00
_cell.angle_gamma   90.00
#
_symmetry.space_group_name_H-M   'P 1'
#
loop_
_entity.id
_entity.type
_entity.pdbx_description
1 polymer ?
#
loop_
_entity_poly.entity_id
_entity_poly.type
_entity_poly.pdbx_seq_one_letter_code
_entity_poly.pdbx_strand_id
1 'polypeptide(L)' 'MLSVNPKMLPRLDEIEEDLLARRKRAVAEGWQGEIEGIDLTLNFLRSKREQTSRFQRVGTVDLGIPHPRPPITPE' A
#
# COMPACT_ATOMS: atom_id res chain seq x y z
N MET A 1 5.43 7.89 -5.90
CA MET A 1 4.88 6.52 -5.77
C MET A 1 3.38 6.65 -5.56
N LEU A 2 2.53 5.92 -6.32
CA LEU A 2 1.07 6.09 -6.29
C LEU A 2 0.47 5.61 -4.95
N SER A 3 -0.35 6.44 -4.29
CA SER A 3 -1.08 6.08 -3.06
C SER A 3 -2.47 5.56 -3.40
N VAL A 4 -2.92 4.50 -2.72
CA VAL A 4 -4.27 3.94 -2.91
C VAL A 4 -5.26 4.61 -1.96
N ASN A 5 -6.45 4.93 -2.47
CA ASN A 5 -7.54 5.50 -1.69
C ASN A 5 -7.95 4.54 -0.55
N PRO A 6 -8.02 4.99 0.72
CA PRO A 6 -8.47 4.18 1.86
C PRO A 6 -9.79 3.42 1.68
N LYS A 7 -10.73 3.97 0.90
CA LYS A 7 -12.00 3.29 0.58
C LYS A 7 -11.83 1.99 -0.23
N MET A 8 -10.66 1.76 -0.80
CA MET A 8 -10.33 0.57 -1.59
C MET A 8 -9.79 -0.59 -0.75
N LEU A 9 -9.62 -0.44 0.56
CA LEU A 9 -9.10 -1.53 1.42
C LEU A 9 -9.89 -2.85 1.27
N PRO A 10 -11.24 -2.87 1.26
CA PRO A 10 -11.99 -4.11 1.04
C PRO A 10 -11.69 -4.73 -0.33
N ARG A 11 -11.51 -3.90 -1.37
CA ARG A 11 -11.16 -4.39 -2.71
C ARG A 11 -9.76 -4.99 -2.77
N LEU A 12 -8.81 -4.47 -1.97
CA LEU A 12 -7.49 -5.08 -1.84
C LEU A 12 -7.57 -6.45 -1.16
N ASP A 13 -8.47 -6.65 -0.21
CA ASP A 13 -8.70 -7.95 0.44
C ASP A 13 -9.22 -8.97 -0.59
N GLU A 14 -10.23 -8.60 -1.38
CA GLU A 14 -10.77 -9.46 -2.46
C GLU A 14 -9.70 -9.85 -3.49
N ILE A 15 -8.81 -8.92 -3.84
CA ILE A 15 -7.70 -9.19 -4.77
C ILE A 15 -6.68 -10.14 -4.14
N GLU A 16 -6.39 -10.00 -2.83
CA GLU A 16 -5.49 -10.92 -2.14
C GLU A 16 -6.05 -12.35 -2.17
N GLU A 17 -7.35 -12.52 -1.91
CA GLU A 17 -8.01 -13.82 -1.94
C GLU A 17 -7.96 -14.48 -3.32
N ASP A 18 -8.26 -13.73 -4.40
CA ASP A 18 -8.14 -14.24 -5.78
C ASP A 18 -6.70 -14.64 -6.13
N LEU A 19 -5.72 -13.81 -5.76
CA LEU A 19 -4.30 -14.13 -5.99
C LEU A 19 -3.87 -15.40 -5.23
N LEU A 20 -4.32 -15.58 -4.00
CA LEU A 20 -4.05 -16.80 -3.23
C LEU A 20 -4.69 -18.03 -3.86
N ALA A 21 -5.90 -17.92 -4.40
CA ALA A 21 -6.56 -19.00 -5.13
C ALA A 21 -5.80 -19.39 -6.40
N ARG A 22 -5.36 -18.39 -7.17
CA ARG A 22 -4.55 -18.61 -8.39
C ARG A 22 -3.19 -19.22 -8.07
N ARG A 23 -2.54 -18.77 -7.00
CA ARG A 23 -1.29 -19.38 -6.52
C ARG A 23 -1.45 -20.85 -6.22
N LYS A 24 -2.52 -21.24 -5.51
CA LYS A 24 -2.81 -22.66 -5.21
C LYS A 24 -2.96 -23.48 -6.49
N ARG A 25 -3.65 -22.94 -7.50
CA ARG A 25 -3.76 -23.57 -8.81
C ARG A 25 -2.40 -23.68 -9.50
N ALA A 26 -1.62 -22.61 -9.55
CA ALA A 26 -0.30 -22.61 -10.17
C ALA A 26 0.64 -23.64 -9.53
N VAL A 27 0.56 -23.83 -8.20
CA VAL A 27 1.29 -24.91 -7.49
C VAL A 27 0.80 -26.30 -7.93
N ALA A 28 -0.51 -26.52 -8.00
CA ALA A 28 -1.07 -27.80 -8.43
C ALA A 28 -0.69 -28.16 -9.88
N GLU A 29 -0.59 -27.15 -10.75
CA GLU A 29 -0.28 -27.30 -12.18
C GLU A 29 1.24 -27.22 -12.48
N GLY A 30 2.07 -26.95 -11.46
CA GLY A 30 3.53 -26.82 -11.63
C GLY A 30 3.98 -25.58 -12.42
N TRP A 31 3.18 -24.51 -12.44
CA TRP A 31 3.46 -23.29 -13.20
C TRP A 31 4.41 -22.36 -12.42
N GLN A 32 5.70 -22.70 -12.45
CA GLN A 32 6.73 -22.01 -11.66
C GLN A 32 6.79 -20.50 -11.90
N GLY A 33 6.74 -20.05 -13.17
CA GLY A 33 6.77 -18.63 -13.49
C GLY A 33 5.54 -17.86 -12.99
N GLU A 34 4.37 -18.50 -12.95
CA GLU A 34 3.15 -17.88 -12.42
C GLU A 34 3.18 -17.81 -10.89
N ILE A 35 3.73 -18.82 -10.22
CA ILE A 35 3.96 -18.78 -8.77
C ILE A 35 4.84 -17.58 -8.40
N GLU A 36 5.97 -17.41 -9.09
CA GLU A 36 6.90 -16.31 -8.85
C GLU A 36 6.27 -14.93 -9.09
N GLY A 37 5.52 -14.78 -10.20
CA GLY A 37 4.81 -13.55 -10.53
C GLY A 37 3.71 -13.21 -9.51
N ILE A 38 2.96 -14.21 -9.05
CA ILE A 38 1.91 -14.02 -8.05
C ILE A 38 2.53 -13.67 -6.69
N ASP A 39 3.62 -14.33 -6.28
CA ASP A 39 4.29 -14.04 -5.00
C ASP A 39 4.85 -12.61 -4.97
N LEU A 40 5.43 -12.15 -6.08
CA LEU A 40 5.86 -10.76 -6.21
C LEU A 40 4.68 -9.78 -6.08
N THR A 41 3.57 -10.08 -6.75
CA THR A 41 2.37 -9.24 -6.73
C THR A 41 1.73 -9.19 -5.33
N LEU A 42 1.66 -10.32 -4.63
CA LEU A 42 1.18 -10.42 -3.26
C LEU A 42 2.01 -9.55 -2.30
N ASN A 43 3.34 -9.55 -2.45
CA ASN A 43 4.21 -8.70 -1.64
C ASN A 43 3.93 -7.21 -1.86
N PHE A 44 3.76 -6.79 -3.11
CA PHE A 44 3.40 -5.40 -3.41
C PHE A 44 2.01 -5.04 -2.88
N LEU A 45 1.02 -5.92 -3.03
CA LEU A 45 -0.34 -5.71 -2.54
C LEU A 45 -0.36 -5.50 -1.02
N ARG A 46 0.34 -6.35 -0.26
CA ARG A 46 0.43 -6.24 1.21
C ARG A 46 1.07 -4.93 1.64
N SER A 47 2.17 -4.55 1.00
CA SER A 47 2.82 -3.25 1.25
C SER A 47 1.87 -2.07 1.00
N LYS A 48 1.07 -2.13 -0.07
CA LYS A 48 0.05 -1.11 -0.36
C LYS A 48 -1.07 -1.10 0.67
N ARG A 49 -1.55 -2.26 1.08
CA ARG A 49 -2.58 -2.40 2.11
C ARG A 49 -2.13 -1.81 3.45
N GLU A 50 -0.91 -2.11 3.89
CA GLU A 50 -0.33 -1.53 5.11
C GLU A 50 -0.15 -0.02 5.01
N GLN A 51 0.35 0.49 3.88
CA GLN A 51 0.44 1.92 3.62
C GLN A 51 -0.93 2.59 3.72
N THR A 52 -1.94 2.05 3.04
CA THR A 52 -3.29 2.60 3.02
C THR A 52 -4.00 2.50 4.37
N SER A 53 -3.80 1.40 5.10
CA SER A 53 -4.32 1.24 6.47
C SER A 53 -3.73 2.28 7.42
N ARG A 54 -2.43 2.57 7.31
CA ARG A 54 -1.79 3.65 8.08
C ARG A 54 -2.41 5.01 7.76
N PHE A 55 -2.63 5.33 6.49
CA PHE A 55 -3.30 6.59 6.11
C PHE A 55 -4.72 6.71 6.66
N GLN A 56 -5.50 5.61 6.67
CA GLN A 56 -6.83 5.62 7.25
C GLN A 56 -6.81 5.88 8.76
N ARG A 57 -5.81 5.35 9.47
CA ARG A 57 -5.67 5.50 10.94
C ARG A 57 -5.18 6.89 11.35
N VAL A 58 -4.24 7.47 10.61
CA VAL A 58 -3.60 8.74 10.98
C VAL A 58 -4.51 9.94 10.70
N GLY A 59 -5.51 9.79 9.83
CA GLY A 59 -6.42 10.88 9.48
C GLY A 59 -5.69 12.06 8.82
N THR A 60 -6.44 13.08 8.43
CA THR A 60 -5.85 14.34 7.98
C THR A 60 -5.42 15.14 9.21
N VAL A 61 -4.14 15.52 9.29
CA VAL A 61 -3.63 16.41 10.33
C VAL A 61 -3.46 17.81 9.73
N ASP A 62 -3.97 18.83 10.42
CA ASP A 62 -3.73 20.22 10.06
C ASP A 62 -2.30 20.60 10.46
N LEU A 63 -1.48 20.95 9.47
CA LEU A 63 -0.09 21.36 9.65
C LEU A 63 0.05 22.89 9.80
N GLY A 64 -1.06 23.64 9.65
CA GLY A 64 -1.04 25.09 9.55
C GLY A 64 -0.33 25.60 8.28
N ILE A 65 -0.22 26.91 8.17
CA ILE A 65 0.53 27.56 7.08
C ILE A 65 1.99 27.74 7.52
N PRO A 66 2.98 27.30 6.72
CA PRO A 66 4.39 27.54 7.04
C PRO A 66 4.69 29.05 6.99
N HIS A 67 5.32 29.57 8.03
CA HIS A 67 5.73 30.98 8.11
C HIS A 67 7.25 31.09 7.89
N PRO A 68 7.73 32.15 7.20
CA PRO A 68 9.15 32.43 7.10
C PRO A 68 9.77 32.62 8.49
N ARG A 69 10.98 32.10 8.70
CA ARG A 69 11.74 32.35 9.93
C ARG A 69 11.98 33.87 10.05
N PRO A 70 11.68 34.51 11.20
CA PRO A 70 11.97 35.92 11.39
C PRO A 70 13.49 36.17 11.28
N PRO A 71 13.91 37.33 10.75
CA PRO A 71 15.32 37.67 10.63
C PRO A 71 15.96 37.74 12.01
N ILE A 72 17.14 37.13 12.17
CA ILE A 72 17.97 37.32 13.35
C ILE A 72 18.46 38.78 13.34
N THR A 73 18.10 39.57 14.34
CA THR A 73 18.67 40.90 14.53
C THR A 73 19.91 40.75 15.40
N PRO A 74 21.14 41.00 14.89
CA PRO A 74 22.31 41.11 15.74
C PRO A 74 22.24 42.42 16.54
N GLU A 75 22.62 42.32 17.82
CA GLU A 75 22.70 43.42 18.80
C GLU A 75 23.81 44.43 18.46
#